data_AF-A0A7W8ARL0-F1
#
_entry.id   AF-A0A7W8ARL0-F1
#
_cell.length_a   1.000
_cell.length_b   1.000
_cell.length_c   1.000
_cell.angle_alpha   90.00
_cell.angle_beta   90.00
_cell.angle_gamma   90.00
#
_symmetry.space_group_name_H-M   'P 1'
#
loop_
_entity.id
_entity.type
_entity.pdbx_description
1 polymer ?
#
loop_
_entity_poly.entity_id
_entity_poly.type
_entity_poly.pdbx_seq_one_letter_code
_entity_poly.pdbx_strand_id
1 'polypeptide(L)'
;MTYRHVALMGRARSGKDTAASRLVLRHQFTRVAFADPLRTTALDLDPIVGTEPTGLGALPIRLSDVVRRHGWDAAKIFPEVRRTLQRLGEAVREHDPEHWLRLALAKVDTADRWNIPVVITDVRHVNEADALRTRGFALVRVVRPGAHGPASRAEREHVSETALDEYPADAVLTNGGTLAELYQAADGLAVPR
;
A
#
# COMPACT_ATOMS: atom_id res chain seq x y z
N MET A 1 -23.35 14.00 -1.22
CA MET A 1 -22.11 14.67 -0.73
C MET A 1 -21.07 13.58 -0.55
N THR A 2 -19.87 13.75 -1.10
CA THR A 2 -18.78 12.77 -0.98
C THR A 2 -17.74 13.25 0.04
N TYR A 3 -16.74 12.42 0.34
CA TYR A 3 -15.63 12.79 1.21
C TYR A 3 -14.41 13.21 0.40
N ARG A 4 -13.55 14.04 0.99
CA ARG A 4 -12.20 14.30 0.45
C ARG A 4 -11.39 13.00 0.44
N HIS A 5 -10.59 12.78 -0.60
CA HIS A 5 -9.70 11.62 -0.64
C HIS A 5 -8.63 11.70 0.46
N VAL A 6 -8.19 10.54 0.92
CA VAL A 6 -7.22 10.41 2.01
C VAL A 6 -6.04 9.60 1.51
N ALA A 7 -4.83 10.03 1.87
CA ALA A 7 -3.60 9.34 1.56
C ALA A 7 -2.83 9.08 2.86
N LEU A 8 -2.67 7.80 3.20
CA LEU A 8 -2.03 7.37 4.43
C LEU A 8 -0.53 7.12 4.20
N MET A 9 0.28 7.79 5.00
CA MET A 9 1.73 7.66 5.05
C MET A 9 2.19 7.25 6.46
N GLY A 10 3.36 6.64 6.56
CA GLY A 10 3.94 6.20 7.83
C GLY A 10 4.58 4.81 7.74
N ARG A 11 5.19 4.37 8.82
CA ARG A 11 6.00 3.13 8.84
C ARG A 11 5.16 1.86 8.72
N ALA A 12 5.79 0.76 8.32
CA ALA A 12 5.17 -0.56 8.34
C ALA A 12 4.60 -0.87 9.74
N ARG A 13 3.39 -1.48 9.78
CA ARG A 13 2.67 -1.85 11.01
C ARG A 13 2.30 -0.70 11.94
N SER A 14 2.24 0.54 11.43
CA SER A 14 1.71 1.67 12.20
C SER A 14 0.19 1.65 12.36
N GLY A 15 -0.53 0.82 11.60
CA GLY A 15 -2.00 0.72 11.63
C GLY A 15 -2.70 1.34 10.42
N LYS A 16 -1.95 1.77 9.38
CA LYS A 16 -2.50 2.33 8.14
C LYS A 16 -3.57 1.45 7.50
N ASP A 17 -3.29 0.15 7.36
CA ASP A 17 -4.22 -0.79 6.75
C ASP A 17 -5.52 -0.90 7.55
N THR A 18 -5.42 -0.92 8.87
CA THR A 18 -6.58 -0.95 9.76
C THR A 18 -7.40 0.33 9.68
N ALA A 19 -6.76 1.51 9.65
CA ALA A 19 -7.44 2.79 9.47
C ALA A 19 -8.11 2.89 8.09
N ALA A 20 -7.44 2.44 7.03
CA ALA A 20 -8.00 2.41 5.68
C ALA A 20 -9.21 1.47 5.60
N SER A 21 -9.12 0.26 6.17
CA SER A 21 -10.26 -0.67 6.24
C SER A 21 -11.45 -0.05 6.94
N ARG A 22 -11.24 0.76 7.99
CA ARG A 22 -12.32 1.51 8.64
C ARG A 22 -12.98 2.52 7.70
N LEU A 23 -12.20 3.30 6.96
CA LEU A 23 -12.70 4.26 5.97
C LEU A 23 -13.52 3.57 4.87
N VAL A 24 -13.05 2.42 4.38
CA VAL A 24 -13.77 1.60 3.38
C VAL A 24 -15.10 1.11 3.94
N LEU A 25 -15.08 0.47 5.12
CA LEU A 25 -16.26 -0.18 5.68
C LEU A 25 -17.34 0.79 6.18
N ARG A 26 -16.96 1.93 6.78
CA ARG A 26 -17.91 2.87 7.38
C ARG A 26 -18.28 4.03 6.47
N HIS A 27 -17.35 4.50 5.64
CA HIS A 27 -17.50 5.73 4.86
C HIS A 27 -17.47 5.48 3.35
N GLN A 28 -17.50 4.22 2.92
CA GLN A 28 -17.58 3.81 1.50
C GLN A 28 -16.42 4.33 0.64
N PHE A 29 -15.25 4.49 1.26
CA PHE A 29 -14.03 4.77 0.50
C PHE A 29 -13.66 3.56 -0.36
N THR A 30 -13.14 3.82 -1.56
CA THR A 30 -12.43 2.82 -2.35
C THR A 30 -10.96 2.84 -2.00
N ARG A 31 -10.40 1.66 -1.70
CA ARG A 31 -8.97 1.53 -1.47
C ARG A 31 -8.22 1.46 -2.80
N VAL A 32 -7.19 2.26 -2.93
CA VAL A 32 -6.22 2.20 -4.04
C VAL A 32 -4.82 2.04 -3.45
N ALA A 33 -3.98 1.23 -4.09
CA ALA A 33 -2.58 1.10 -3.71
C ALA A 33 -1.66 1.22 -4.92
N PHE A 34 -0.51 1.88 -4.76
CA PHE A 34 0.52 2.00 -5.80
C PHE A 34 1.13 0.64 -6.15
N ALA A 35 1.11 -0.30 -5.20
CA ALA A 35 1.55 -1.67 -5.43
C ALA A 35 0.53 -2.52 -6.23
N ASP A 36 -0.72 -2.08 -6.42
CA ASP A 36 -1.72 -2.91 -7.13
C ASP A 36 -1.36 -3.14 -8.60
N PRO A 37 -1.01 -2.12 -9.40
CA PRO A 37 -0.62 -2.36 -10.78
C PRO A 37 0.65 -3.22 -10.88
N LEU A 38 1.62 -3.05 -9.97
CA LEU A 38 2.80 -3.92 -9.88
C LEU A 38 2.42 -5.38 -9.67
N ARG A 39 1.46 -5.67 -8.78
CA ARG A 39 0.97 -7.02 -8.55
C ARG A 39 0.26 -7.60 -9.77
N THR A 40 -0.52 -6.79 -10.47
CA THR A 40 -1.16 -7.19 -11.73
C THR A 40 -0.10 -7.53 -12.78
N THR A 41 0.86 -6.64 -13.04
CA THR A 41 1.96 -6.88 -13.99
C THR A 41 2.77 -8.12 -13.63
N ALA A 42 3.03 -8.37 -12.34
CA ALA A 42 3.74 -9.57 -11.89
C ALA A 42 2.94 -10.85 -12.17
N LEU A 43 1.62 -10.82 -12.00
CA LEU A 43 0.73 -11.94 -12.34
C LEU A 43 0.63 -12.15 -13.85
N ASP A 44 0.71 -11.09 -14.66
CA ASP A 44 0.72 -11.21 -16.11
C ASP A 44 2.02 -11.84 -16.63
N LEU A 45 3.16 -11.51 -16.00
CA LEU A 45 4.45 -12.16 -16.26
C LEU A 45 4.47 -13.63 -15.80
N ASP A 46 3.77 -13.92 -14.70
CA ASP A 46 3.62 -15.21 -14.04
C ASP A 46 4.90 -16.07 -13.91
N PRO A 47 5.96 -15.55 -13.28
CA PRO A 47 7.24 -16.25 -13.20
C PRO A 47 7.17 -17.48 -12.29
N ILE A 48 8.13 -18.39 -12.47
CA ILE A 48 8.36 -19.49 -11.53
C ILE A 48 8.97 -18.91 -10.26
N VAL A 49 8.32 -19.13 -9.12
CA VAL A 49 8.72 -18.58 -7.81
C VAL A 49 9.11 -19.65 -6.80
N GLY A 50 9.16 -20.91 -7.23
CA GLY A 50 9.57 -22.02 -6.38
C GLY A 50 9.30 -23.36 -7.03
N THR A 51 9.43 -24.41 -6.24
CA THR A 51 9.16 -25.79 -6.65
C THR A 51 8.41 -26.54 -5.56
N GLU A 52 7.46 -27.40 -5.96
CA GLU A 52 6.72 -28.30 -5.07
C GLU A 52 7.27 -29.72 -5.21
N PRO A 53 7.61 -30.40 -4.10
CA PRO A 53 7.98 -31.81 -4.17
C PRO A 53 6.74 -32.66 -4.48
N THR A 54 6.85 -33.52 -5.48
CA THR A 54 5.83 -34.51 -5.83
C THR A 54 6.42 -35.91 -5.89
N GLY A 55 5.57 -36.93 -5.94
CA GLY A 55 6.02 -38.33 -6.12
C GLY A 55 6.76 -38.62 -7.43
N LEU A 56 6.76 -37.66 -8.37
CA LEU A 56 7.44 -37.74 -9.66
C LEU A 56 8.63 -36.77 -9.78
N GLY A 57 9.00 -36.07 -8.69
CA GLY A 57 10.06 -35.05 -8.66
C GLY A 57 9.56 -33.65 -8.29
N ALA A 58 10.46 -32.67 -8.28
CA ALA A 58 10.11 -31.28 -7.98
C ALA A 58 9.49 -30.59 -9.20
N LEU A 59 8.25 -30.10 -9.09
CA LEU A 59 7.57 -29.37 -10.15
C LEU A 59 7.65 -27.86 -9.91
N PRO A 60 7.84 -27.03 -10.94
CA PRO A 60 7.85 -25.57 -10.78
C PRO A 60 6.46 -25.05 -10.37
N ILE A 61 6.44 -24.10 -9.44
CA ILE A 61 5.23 -23.38 -9.03
C ILE A 61 5.31 -21.95 -9.57
N ARG A 62 4.24 -21.49 -10.23
CA ARG A 62 4.14 -20.11 -10.73
C ARG A 62 3.56 -19.15 -9.68
N LEU A 63 3.83 -17.87 -9.85
CA LEU A 63 3.34 -16.82 -8.95
C LEU A 63 1.81 -16.87 -8.80
N SER A 64 1.09 -17.03 -9.91
CA SER A 64 -0.36 -17.09 -9.94
C SER A 64 -0.91 -18.25 -9.10
N ASP A 65 -0.23 -19.40 -9.08
CA ASP A 65 -0.61 -20.55 -8.27
C ASP A 65 -0.41 -20.27 -6.77
N VAL A 66 0.73 -19.67 -6.39
CA VAL A 66 0.99 -19.29 -5.00
C VAL A 66 -0.06 -18.28 -4.51
N VAL A 67 -0.35 -17.25 -5.30
CA VAL A 67 -1.33 -16.22 -4.96
C VAL A 67 -2.75 -16.79 -4.89
N ARG A 68 -3.13 -17.71 -5.80
CA ARG A 68 -4.44 -18.36 -5.78
C ARG A 68 -4.63 -19.22 -4.52
N ARG A 69 -3.60 -19.95 -4.09
CA ARG A 69 -3.65 -20.84 -2.93
C ARG A 69 -3.64 -20.08 -1.60
N HIS A 70 -2.89 -18.99 -1.51
CA HIS A 70 -2.56 -18.35 -0.22
C HIS A 70 -2.97 -16.89 -0.10
N GLY A 71 -3.36 -16.24 -1.19
CA GLY A 71 -3.55 -14.80 -1.26
C GLY A 71 -2.23 -14.02 -1.19
N TRP A 72 -2.30 -12.72 -1.46
CA TRP A 72 -1.11 -11.87 -1.55
C TRP A 72 -0.34 -11.71 -0.24
N ASP A 73 -1.01 -11.75 0.91
CA ASP A 73 -0.35 -11.52 2.20
C ASP A 73 0.56 -12.68 2.59
N ALA A 74 0.11 -13.92 2.38
CA ALA A 74 0.92 -15.10 2.62
C ALA A 74 1.90 -15.39 1.45
N ALA A 75 1.57 -15.05 0.21
CA ALA A 75 2.49 -15.21 -0.93
C ALA A 75 3.80 -14.44 -0.74
N LYS A 76 3.78 -13.30 -0.04
CA LYS A 76 4.99 -12.51 0.27
C LYS A 76 5.93 -13.17 1.27
N ILE A 77 5.55 -14.28 1.91
CA ILE A 77 6.44 -15.06 2.78
C ILE A 77 7.47 -15.81 1.93
N PHE A 78 7.11 -16.20 0.70
CA PHE A 78 8.01 -16.84 -0.25
C PHE A 78 9.10 -15.84 -0.71
N PRO A 79 10.40 -16.14 -0.51
CA PRO A 79 11.48 -15.20 -0.81
C PRO A 79 11.48 -14.74 -2.27
N GLU A 80 11.23 -15.66 -3.21
CA GLU A 80 11.27 -15.36 -4.64
C GLU A 80 10.11 -14.47 -5.09
N VAL A 81 8.94 -14.58 -4.45
CA VAL A 81 7.81 -13.66 -4.68
C VAL A 81 8.21 -12.24 -4.28
N ARG A 82 8.80 -12.06 -3.09
CA ARG A 82 9.26 -10.74 -2.63
C ARG A 82 10.33 -10.18 -3.56
N ARG A 83 11.34 -10.99 -3.91
CA ARG A 83 12.41 -10.61 -4.84
C ARG A 83 11.87 -10.19 -6.20
N THR A 84 10.94 -10.95 -6.75
CA THR A 84 10.30 -10.66 -8.05
C THR A 84 9.59 -9.31 -8.03
N LEU A 85 8.75 -9.06 -7.01
CA LEU A 85 8.02 -7.79 -6.89
C LEU A 85 8.97 -6.60 -6.74
N GLN A 86 10.02 -6.74 -5.92
CA GLN A 86 11.02 -5.69 -5.71
C GLN A 86 11.76 -5.38 -7.02
N ARG A 87 12.30 -6.41 -7.69
CA ARG A 87 13.06 -6.26 -8.93
C ARG A 87 12.21 -5.71 -10.07
N LEU A 88 10.99 -6.19 -10.24
CA LEU A 88 10.07 -5.68 -11.26
C LEU A 88 9.72 -4.21 -10.98
N GLY A 89 9.41 -3.88 -9.72
CA GLY A 89 9.10 -2.51 -9.33
C GLY A 89 10.26 -1.55 -9.53
N GLU A 90 11.48 -1.96 -9.16
CA GLU A 90 12.72 -1.20 -9.35
C GLU A 90 13.06 -1.01 -10.84
N ALA A 91 13.09 -2.10 -11.63
CA ALA A 91 13.44 -2.03 -13.04
C ALA A 91 12.50 -1.11 -13.84
N VAL A 92 11.19 -1.19 -13.60
CA VAL A 92 10.23 -0.29 -14.25
C VAL A 92 10.45 1.16 -13.80
N ARG A 93 10.73 1.38 -12.51
CA ARG A 93 10.96 2.72 -11.95
C ARG A 93 12.25 3.36 -12.47
N GLU A 94 13.30 2.58 -12.74
CA GLU A 94 14.54 3.06 -13.36
C GLU A 94 14.31 3.62 -14.77
N HIS A 95 13.35 3.07 -15.52
CA HIS A 95 12.99 3.56 -16.85
C HIS A 95 11.92 4.66 -16.82
N ASP A 96 10.93 4.54 -15.94
CA ASP A 96 9.82 5.48 -15.81
C ASP A 96 9.41 5.59 -14.33
N PRO A 97 9.93 6.59 -13.60
CA PRO A 97 9.64 6.78 -12.18
C PRO A 97 8.16 7.02 -11.85
N GLU A 98 7.38 7.48 -12.83
CA GLU A 98 5.97 7.82 -12.65
C GLU A 98 5.03 6.70 -13.13
N HIS A 99 5.55 5.58 -13.64
CA HIS A 99 4.74 4.51 -14.22
C HIS A 99 3.63 4.01 -13.27
N TRP A 100 4.00 3.56 -12.08
CA TRP A 100 3.08 3.03 -11.08
C TRP A 100 2.13 4.09 -10.54
N LEU A 101 2.63 5.32 -10.39
CA LEU A 101 1.85 6.49 -10.00
C LEU A 101 0.74 6.75 -11.02
N ARG A 102 1.06 6.85 -12.31
CA ARG A 102 0.07 7.09 -13.38
C ARG A 102 -1.03 6.03 -13.41
N LEU A 103 -0.69 4.76 -13.24
CA LEU A 103 -1.68 3.67 -13.21
C LEU A 103 -2.60 3.74 -11.98
N ALA A 104 -2.06 4.08 -10.80
CA ALA A 104 -2.89 4.27 -9.61
C ALA A 104 -3.78 5.50 -9.74
N LEU A 105 -3.25 6.60 -10.27
CA LEU A 105 -3.99 7.85 -10.51
C LEU A 105 -5.14 7.66 -11.51
N ALA A 106 -4.98 6.81 -12.53
CA ALA A 106 -6.09 6.47 -13.44
C ALA A 106 -7.27 5.78 -12.72
N LYS A 107 -7.00 5.00 -11.66
CA LYS A 107 -8.06 4.43 -10.79
C LYS A 107 -8.73 5.53 -9.95
N VAL A 108 -7.95 6.48 -9.44
CA VAL A 108 -8.49 7.66 -8.73
C VAL A 108 -9.40 8.46 -9.66
N ASP A 109 -8.95 8.76 -10.88
CA ASP A 109 -9.73 9.52 -11.86
C ASP A 109 -11.05 8.82 -12.19
N THR A 110 -11.05 7.47 -12.20
CA THR A 110 -12.27 6.69 -12.34
C THR A 110 -13.19 6.85 -11.13
N ALA A 111 -12.66 6.72 -9.91
CA ALA A 111 -13.44 6.92 -8.69
C ALA A 111 -14.04 8.33 -8.59
N ASP A 112 -13.28 9.36 -8.99
CA ASP A 112 -13.73 10.75 -9.06
C ASP A 112 -14.92 10.92 -10.01
N ARG A 113 -14.91 10.30 -11.20
CA ARG A 113 -16.05 10.33 -12.13
C ARG A 113 -17.34 9.77 -11.52
N TRP A 114 -17.23 8.82 -10.60
CA TRP A 114 -18.37 8.24 -9.89
C TRP A 114 -18.63 8.90 -8.52
N ASN A 115 -17.90 9.98 -8.20
CA ASN A 115 -17.96 10.70 -6.93
C ASN A 115 -17.66 9.81 -5.70
N ILE A 116 -16.81 8.79 -5.87
CA ILE A 116 -16.44 7.82 -4.84
C ILE A 116 -15.16 8.29 -4.13
N PRO A 117 -15.16 8.41 -2.80
CA PRO A 117 -13.97 8.82 -2.06
C PRO A 117 -12.91 7.73 -2.10
N VAL A 118 -11.63 8.11 -2.05
CA VAL A 118 -10.50 7.18 -2.22
C VAL A 118 -9.58 7.25 -1.02
N VAL A 119 -9.12 6.09 -0.55
CA VAL A 119 -8.05 5.97 0.42
C VAL A 119 -6.84 5.28 -0.21
N ILE A 120 -5.69 5.97 -0.20
CA ILE A 120 -4.40 5.39 -0.61
C ILE A 120 -3.61 5.00 0.62
N THR A 121 -3.01 3.80 0.61
CA THR A 121 -2.46 3.18 1.83
C THR A 121 -0.95 3.01 1.88
N ASP A 122 -0.28 3.16 0.74
CA ASP A 122 1.12 2.80 0.53
C ASP A 122 1.93 3.93 -0.11
N VAL A 123 1.66 5.17 0.28
CA VAL A 123 2.51 6.32 -0.09
C VAL A 123 3.88 6.16 0.57
N ARG A 124 4.92 6.03 -0.24
CA ARG A 124 6.29 5.73 0.20
C ARG A 124 7.34 6.66 -0.40
N HIS A 125 7.01 7.36 -1.48
CA HIS A 125 7.93 8.23 -2.19
C HIS A 125 7.42 9.68 -2.24
N VAL A 126 8.35 10.64 -2.30
CA VAL A 126 8.04 12.08 -2.32
C VAL A 126 7.20 12.45 -3.54
N ASN A 127 7.53 11.93 -4.73
CA ASN A 127 6.76 12.17 -5.94
C ASN A 127 5.30 11.70 -5.83
N GLU A 128 5.04 10.58 -5.16
CA GLU A 128 3.68 10.11 -4.88
C GLU A 128 2.94 11.10 -3.97
N ALA A 129 3.59 11.55 -2.89
CA ALA A 129 2.99 12.50 -1.95
C ALA A 129 2.70 13.86 -2.61
N ASP A 130 3.62 14.38 -3.43
CA ASP A 130 3.47 15.64 -4.17
C ASP A 130 2.30 15.57 -5.18
N ALA A 131 2.22 14.46 -5.92
CA ALA A 131 1.15 14.25 -6.89
C ALA A 131 -0.23 14.18 -6.22
N LEU A 132 -0.32 13.50 -5.08
CA LEU A 132 -1.56 13.41 -4.30
C LEU A 132 -1.95 14.75 -3.67
N ARG A 133 -0.97 15.49 -3.14
CA ARG A 133 -1.19 16.83 -2.59
C ARG A 133 -1.75 17.78 -3.64
N THR A 134 -1.16 17.78 -4.84
CA THR A 134 -1.61 18.61 -5.98
C THR A 134 -3.06 18.30 -6.38
N ARG A 135 -3.51 17.06 -6.15
CA ARG A 135 -4.89 16.61 -6.40
C ARG A 135 -5.84 16.85 -5.22
N GLY A 136 -5.38 17.51 -4.16
CA GLY A 136 -6.20 17.86 -3.00
C GLY A 136 -6.52 16.69 -2.06
N PHE A 137 -5.71 15.62 -2.09
CA PHE A 137 -5.79 14.59 -1.06
C PHE A 137 -5.41 15.18 0.30
N ALA A 138 -6.07 14.70 1.36
CA ALA A 138 -5.58 14.88 2.72
C ALA A 138 -4.47 13.86 2.99
N LEU A 139 -3.23 14.34 3.16
CA LEU A 139 -2.08 13.51 3.53
C LEU A 139 -2.05 13.31 5.03
N VAL A 140 -2.20 12.06 5.46
CA VAL A 140 -2.34 11.70 6.88
C VAL A 140 -1.19 10.79 7.30
N ARG A 141 -0.40 11.25 8.26
CA ARG A 141 0.68 10.45 8.85
C ARG A 141 0.14 9.57 9.97
N VAL A 142 0.23 8.26 9.80
CA VAL A 142 -0.12 7.28 10.83
C VAL A 142 1.12 6.90 11.62
N VAL A 143 1.16 7.31 12.89
CA VAL A 143 2.26 7.07 13.82
C VAL A 143 1.81 6.10 14.89
N ARG A 144 2.62 5.07 15.17
CA ARG A 144 2.43 4.18 16.31
C ARG A 144 3.52 4.43 17.34
N PRO A 145 3.21 5.01 18.51
CA PRO A 145 4.18 5.18 19.59
C PRO A 145 4.77 3.84 20.06
N GLY A 146 6.03 3.84 20.47
CA GLY A 146 6.73 2.67 21.00
C GLY A 146 7.40 1.77 19.96
N ALA A 147 7.87 0.59 20.40
CA ALA A 147 8.63 -0.32 19.57
C ALA A 147 7.76 -0.86 18.41
N HIS A 148 8.14 -0.51 17.18
CA HIS A 148 7.61 -1.14 15.98
C HIS A 148 7.98 -2.63 16.05
N GLY A 149 7.00 -3.54 15.85
CA GLY A 149 7.15 -5.00 16.00
C GLY A 149 8.30 -5.58 15.15
N PRO A 150 8.49 -6.92 15.10
CA PRO A 150 9.71 -7.55 14.57
C PRO A 150 10.00 -7.17 13.12
N ALA A 151 10.78 -6.13 12.91
CA ALA A 151 11.29 -5.67 11.64
C ALA A 151 12.80 -5.61 11.82
N SER A 152 13.53 -6.16 10.86
CA SER A 152 14.98 -6.07 10.86
C SER A 152 15.43 -4.61 10.81
N ARG A 153 16.67 -4.34 11.22
CA ARG A 153 17.24 -3.00 11.13
C ARG A 153 17.26 -2.50 9.67
N ALA A 154 17.65 -3.37 8.74
CA ALA A 154 17.67 -3.07 7.31
C ALA A 154 16.29 -2.72 6.74
N GLU A 155 15.22 -3.40 7.18
CA GLU A 155 13.86 -3.05 6.77
C GLU A 155 13.43 -1.68 7.31
N ARG A 156 13.86 -1.31 8.53
CA ARG A 156 13.52 -0.01 9.14
C ARG A 156 14.29 1.17 8.55
N GLU A 157 15.50 0.93 8.04
CA GLU A 157 16.37 1.94 7.45
C GLU A 157 16.21 2.03 5.91
N HIS A 158 15.40 1.16 5.31
CA HIS A 158 15.18 1.18 3.86
C HIS A 158 14.57 2.51 3.42
N VAL A 159 15.02 3.05 2.27
CA VAL A 159 14.62 4.38 1.77
C VAL A 159 13.10 4.53 1.66
N SER A 160 12.37 3.46 1.33
CA SER A 160 10.90 3.47 1.24
C SER A 160 10.17 3.56 2.59
N GLU A 161 10.88 3.48 3.72
CA GLU A 161 10.35 3.64 5.08
C GLU A 161 10.74 4.99 5.71
N THR A 162 11.80 5.64 5.22
CA THR A 162 12.32 6.91 5.75
C THR A 162 12.13 8.10 4.81
N ALA A 163 11.89 7.88 3.51
CA ALA A 163 11.79 8.96 2.50
C ALA A 163 10.71 10.00 2.80
N LEU A 164 9.70 9.65 3.58
CA LEU A 164 8.63 10.56 3.98
C LEU A 164 8.71 10.97 5.44
N ASP A 165 9.79 10.70 6.18
CA ASP A 165 9.85 11.02 7.63
C ASP A 165 9.68 12.53 7.89
N GLU A 166 10.29 13.38 7.05
CA GLU A 166 10.21 14.85 7.15
C GLU A 166 9.11 15.48 6.28
N TYR A 167 8.42 14.69 5.46
CA TYR A 167 7.42 15.22 4.53
C TYR A 167 6.20 15.81 5.28
N PRO A 168 5.72 17.01 4.94
CA PRO A 168 4.59 17.66 5.63
C PRO A 168 3.29 16.87 5.44
N ALA A 169 2.63 16.52 6.54
CA ALA A 169 1.30 15.91 6.55
C ALA A 169 0.25 16.93 6.98
N ASP A 170 -0.96 16.83 6.43
CA ASP A 170 -2.10 17.68 6.79
C ASP A 170 -2.71 17.27 8.14
N ALA A 171 -2.56 15.99 8.51
CA ALA A 171 -2.98 15.47 9.80
C ALA A 171 -2.05 14.36 10.29
N VAL A 172 -2.03 14.15 11.61
CA VAL A 172 -1.32 13.03 12.25
C VAL A 172 -2.35 12.17 12.98
N LEU A 173 -2.39 10.89 12.63
CA LEU A 173 -3.15 9.88 13.34
C LEU A 173 -2.21 9.10 14.24
N THR A 174 -2.45 9.15 15.56
CA THR A 174 -1.64 8.43 16.55
C THR A 174 -2.33 7.14 16.97
N ASN A 175 -1.76 6.00 16.57
CA ASN A 175 -2.18 4.66 16.99
C ASN A 175 -1.47 4.26 18.29
N GLY A 176 -1.85 4.89 19.40
CA GLY A 176 -1.22 4.69 20.73
C GLY A 176 -2.02 3.88 21.75
N GLY A 177 -3.31 3.63 21.49
CA GLY A 177 -4.20 2.97 22.44
C GLY A 177 -5.03 1.87 21.81
N THR A 178 -6.35 1.89 22.04
CA THR A 178 -7.23 0.79 21.66
C THR A 178 -7.61 0.81 20.17
N LEU A 179 -8.09 -0.32 19.66
CA LEU A 179 -8.61 -0.39 18.28
C LEU A 179 -9.81 0.55 18.08
N ALA A 180 -10.63 0.74 19.11
CA ALA A 180 -11.77 1.66 19.07
C ALA A 180 -11.32 3.12 18.91
N GLU A 181 -10.26 3.53 19.61
CA GLU A 181 -9.66 4.86 19.46
C GLU A 181 -9.07 5.06 18.06
N LEU A 182 -8.39 4.04 17.51
CA LEU A 182 -7.89 4.08 16.13
C LEU A 182 -9.05 4.25 15.13
N TYR A 183 -10.16 3.55 15.33
CA TYR A 183 -11.34 3.70 14.48
C TYR A 183 -11.99 5.07 14.62
N GLN A 184 -12.09 5.62 15.83
CA GLN A 184 -12.62 6.96 16.03
C GLN A 184 -11.74 8.02 15.34
N ALA A 185 -10.42 7.88 15.45
CA ALA A 185 -9.48 8.77 14.76
C ALA A 185 -9.59 8.64 13.23
N ALA A 186 -9.70 7.42 12.71
CA ALA A 186 -9.90 7.17 11.28
C ALA A 186 -11.23 7.75 10.78
N ASP A 187 -12.31 7.65 11.57
CA ASP A 187 -13.60 8.22 11.23
C ASP A 187 -13.55 9.75 11.09
N GLY A 188 -12.70 10.43 11.87
CA GLY A 188 -12.46 11.87 11.77
C GLY A 188 -11.76 12.31 10.48
N LEU A 189 -11.15 11.40 9.72
CA LEU A 189 -10.52 11.70 8.43
C LEU A 189 -11.53 11.81 7.29
N ALA A 190 -12.76 11.31 7.47
CA ALA A 190 -13.83 11.37 6.49
C ALA A 190 -14.48 12.76 6.48
N VAL A 191 -13.74 13.75 5.96
CA VAL A 191 -14.19 15.14 5.85
C VAL A 191 -14.99 15.34 4.55
N PRO A 192 -16.21 15.90 4.59
CA PRO A 192 -16.99 16.18 3.39
C PRO A 192 -16.25 17.09 2.40
N ARG A 193 -16.49 16.84 1.12
CA ARG A 193 -15.90 17.56 -0.02
C ARG A 193 -16.81 18.65 -0.55
#